data_AF-A0A7S2TP86-F1
#
_entry.id   AF-A0A7S2TP86-F1
#
_cell.length_a   1.000
_cell.length_b   1.000
_cell.length_c   1.000
_cell.angle_alpha   90.00
_cell.angle_beta   90.00
_cell.angle_gamma   90.00
#
_symmetry.space_group_name_H-M   'P 1'
#
loop_
_entity.id
_entity.type
_entity.pdbx_description
1 polymer ?
#
loop_
_entity_poly.entity_id
_entity_poly.type
_entity_poly.pdbx_seq_one_letter_code
_entity_poly.pdbx_strand_id
1 'polypeptide(L)'
;MSDSSSSSIPPPGSSLRPRHGGQAADGASRKEPAERAEGKQRAAAALLPGKDGTFDGCVLPPECYRVLFAVSFLIVLPSLYGFVRGHVDLALASTLVFLTSVNYWRRPDYGWRRYLDITVAHFMAVFHWLRSLDSPNYALFNAIFLVGVLAFAAGCAIYHPDRLWESTLLHATCHLLGNVSNLVLYSSDIEKLGEAWFVVGRMPDFS
;
A
#
# COMPACT_ATOMS: atom_id res chain seq x y z
N MET A 1 40.09 -22.87 23.09
CA MET A 1 39.74 -23.74 21.96
C MET A 1 39.60 -22.86 20.75
N SER A 2 40.66 -22.87 19.96
CA SER A 2 40.87 -22.20 18.69
C SER A 2 40.11 -22.92 17.58
N ASP A 3 39.36 -22.20 16.76
CA ASP A 3 39.12 -22.62 15.38
C ASP A 3 38.99 -21.39 14.47
N SER A 4 40.07 -21.17 13.75
CA SER A 4 40.25 -20.21 12.68
C SER A 4 40.01 -20.91 11.35
N SER A 5 38.91 -20.60 10.66
CA SER A 5 38.62 -21.10 9.32
C SER A 5 38.66 -19.96 8.31
N SER A 6 39.81 -19.88 7.63
CA SER A 6 40.13 -19.05 6.47
C SER A 6 39.33 -19.47 5.24
N SER A 7 38.63 -18.54 4.60
CA SER A 7 38.01 -18.72 3.28
C SER A 7 38.85 -18.04 2.20
N SER A 8 39.28 -18.85 1.24
CA SER A 8 40.19 -18.56 0.13
C SER A 8 39.59 -17.69 -0.97
N ILE A 9 40.39 -16.74 -1.46
CA ILE A 9 40.16 -15.87 -2.61
C ILE A 9 40.52 -16.63 -3.91
N PRO A 10 39.70 -16.61 -4.97
CA PRO A 10 40.08 -17.18 -6.28
C PRO A 10 40.97 -16.21 -7.10
N PRO A 11 41.85 -16.74 -7.97
CA PRO A 11 42.81 -15.94 -8.75
C PRO A 11 42.21 -15.29 -10.01
N PRO A 12 42.85 -14.22 -10.54
CA PRO A 12 42.43 -13.55 -11.76
C PRO A 12 42.89 -14.31 -13.01
N GLY A 13 41.93 -14.95 -13.69
CA GLY A 13 42.15 -15.62 -14.97
C GLY A 13 42.02 -14.64 -16.14
N SER A 14 43.17 -14.26 -16.71
CA SER A 14 43.30 -13.56 -17.98
C SER A 14 43.20 -14.54 -19.15
N SER A 15 42.31 -14.25 -20.10
CA SER A 15 42.20 -15.00 -21.37
C SER A 15 41.96 -14.01 -22.50
N LEU A 16 43.06 -13.52 -23.07
CA LEU A 16 43.13 -12.87 -24.38
C LEU A 16 42.68 -13.85 -25.45
N ARG A 17 41.63 -13.49 -26.21
CA ARG A 17 41.29 -14.16 -27.48
C ARG A 17 41.46 -13.20 -28.66
N PRO A 18 41.79 -13.72 -29.86
CA PRO A 18 42.21 -12.93 -31.00
C PRO A 18 41.03 -12.30 -31.73
N ARG A 19 41.24 -11.07 -32.20
CA ARG A 19 40.47 -10.42 -33.25
C ARG A 19 40.61 -11.22 -34.56
N HIS A 20 39.50 -11.72 -35.08
CA HIS A 20 39.37 -11.99 -36.51
C HIS A 20 38.23 -11.16 -37.07
N GLY A 21 38.59 -10.32 -38.05
CA GLY A 21 37.67 -9.53 -38.84
C GLY A 21 36.82 -10.42 -39.75
N GLY A 22 35.57 -10.03 -39.89
CA GLY A 22 34.64 -10.51 -40.88
C GLY A 22 33.63 -9.39 -41.15
N GLN A 23 33.90 -8.59 -42.18
CA GLN A 23 32.92 -7.72 -42.80
C GLN A 23 31.82 -8.59 -43.41
N ALA A 24 30.57 -8.41 -42.98
CA ALA A 24 29.40 -8.78 -43.77
C ALA A 24 28.14 -8.03 -43.28
N ALA A 25 27.48 -7.39 -44.24
CA ALA A 25 26.06 -7.00 -44.26
C ALA A 25 25.61 -5.81 -43.39
N ASP A 26 25.94 -4.63 -43.91
CA ASP A 26 25.20 -3.38 -43.70
C ASP A 26 23.78 -3.53 -44.31
N GLY A 27 22.75 -3.69 -43.48
CA GLY A 27 21.37 -3.88 -43.94
C GLY A 27 20.28 -3.89 -42.86
N ALA A 28 20.65 -3.94 -41.58
CA ALA A 28 19.70 -4.07 -40.47
C ALA A 28 19.30 -2.75 -39.79
N SER A 29 19.88 -1.60 -40.16
CA SER A 29 19.82 -0.38 -39.33
C SER A 29 18.60 0.54 -39.53
N ARG A 30 17.70 0.29 -40.49
CA ARG A 30 16.58 1.21 -40.79
C ARG A 30 15.20 0.87 -40.21
N LYS A 31 14.99 -0.32 -39.62
CA LYS A 31 13.66 -0.70 -39.06
C LYS A 31 13.46 -0.32 -37.58
N GLU A 32 14.54 -0.16 -36.82
CA GLU A 32 14.50 0.16 -35.38
C GLU A 32 13.74 1.45 -34.99
N PRO A 33 13.85 2.58 -35.73
CA PRO A 33 13.22 3.82 -35.29
C PRO A 33 11.70 3.80 -35.34
N ALA A 34 11.13 3.14 -36.35
CA ALA A 34 9.69 3.09 -36.58
C ALA A 34 8.99 2.16 -35.57
N GLU A 35 9.54 0.96 -35.33
CA GLU A 35 9.01 0.02 -34.34
C GLU A 35 9.10 0.60 -32.91
N ARG A 36 10.15 1.37 -32.61
CA ARG A 36 10.29 2.07 -31.33
C ARG A 36 9.29 3.22 -31.18
N ALA A 37 8.95 3.91 -32.25
CA ALA A 37 7.94 4.98 -32.25
C ALA A 37 6.52 4.41 -32.09
N GLU A 38 6.19 3.33 -32.81
CA GLU A 38 4.92 2.61 -32.66
C GLU A 38 4.77 1.99 -31.26
N GLY A 39 5.86 1.44 -30.69
CA GLY A 39 5.88 0.95 -29.31
C GLY A 39 5.58 2.04 -28.28
N LYS A 40 6.15 3.25 -28.46
CA LYS A 40 5.86 4.41 -27.60
C LYS A 40 4.42 4.91 -27.76
N GLN A 41 3.90 4.96 -28.99
CA GLN A 41 2.50 5.34 -29.23
C GLN A 41 1.51 4.32 -28.67
N ARG A 42 1.80 3.02 -28.79
CA ARG A 42 0.98 1.96 -28.16
C ARG A 42 1.05 2.03 -26.64
N ALA A 43 2.23 2.27 -26.07
CA ALA A 43 2.38 2.46 -24.63
C ALA A 43 1.64 3.71 -24.13
N ALA A 44 1.67 4.81 -24.89
CA ALA A 44 0.92 6.02 -24.56
C ALA A 44 -0.60 5.83 -24.71
N ALA A 45 -1.05 5.10 -25.74
CA ALA A 45 -2.47 4.79 -25.95
C ALA A 45 -3.02 3.83 -24.89
N ALA A 46 -2.20 2.93 -24.34
CA ALA A 46 -2.58 2.03 -23.24
C ALA A 46 -2.81 2.76 -21.90
N LEU A 47 -2.42 4.04 -21.80
CA LEU A 47 -2.64 4.87 -20.61
C LEU A 47 -3.95 5.66 -20.68
N LEU A 48 -4.71 5.56 -21.78
CA LEU A 48 -6.02 6.21 -21.88
C LEU A 48 -7.13 5.23 -21.47
N PRO A 49 -8.11 5.69 -20.70
CA PRO A 49 -9.27 4.86 -20.38
C PRO A 49 -10.07 4.55 -21.65
N GLY A 50 -10.72 3.39 -21.65
CA GLY A 50 -11.70 3.00 -22.66
C GLY A 50 -12.91 3.95 -22.69
N LYS A 51 -13.83 3.70 -23.63
CA LYS A 51 -15.05 4.52 -23.78
C LYS A 51 -15.94 4.53 -22.55
N ASP A 52 -15.83 3.51 -21.69
CA ASP A 52 -16.53 3.38 -20.43
C ASP A 52 -15.80 4.05 -19.24
N GLY A 53 -14.66 4.70 -19.49
CA GLY A 53 -13.84 5.32 -18.45
C GLY A 53 -12.97 4.33 -17.68
N THR A 54 -12.87 3.07 -18.12
CA THR A 54 -12.11 2.01 -17.43
C THR A 54 -10.86 1.57 -18.20
N PHE A 55 -9.94 0.91 -17.51
CA PHE A 55 -8.73 0.29 -18.05
C PHE A 55 -8.94 -1.22 -18.08
N ASP A 56 -9.42 -1.76 -19.20
CA ASP A 56 -9.78 -3.18 -19.35
C ASP A 56 -10.76 -3.67 -18.26
N GLY A 57 -11.76 -2.84 -17.95
CA GLY A 57 -12.75 -3.08 -16.89
C GLY A 57 -12.24 -2.76 -15.48
N CYS A 58 -11.02 -2.23 -15.33
CA CYS A 58 -10.48 -1.78 -14.04
C CYS A 58 -10.59 -0.27 -13.86
N VAL A 59 -10.70 0.19 -12.61
CA VAL A 59 -10.79 1.63 -12.29
C VAL A 59 -9.47 2.40 -12.49
N LEU A 60 -8.34 1.70 -12.53
CA LEU A 60 -7.01 2.26 -12.67
C LEU A 60 -6.18 1.44 -13.67
N PRO A 61 -5.13 2.02 -14.29
CA PRO A 61 -4.17 1.28 -15.07
C PRO A 61 -3.49 0.17 -14.24
N PRO A 62 -3.06 -0.94 -14.87
CA PRO A 62 -2.37 -2.05 -14.21
C PRO A 62 -1.19 -1.64 -13.32
N GLU A 63 -0.42 -0.65 -13.75
CA GLU A 63 0.76 -0.18 -13.03
C GLU A 63 0.37 0.52 -11.72
N CYS A 64 -0.71 1.29 -11.74
CA CYS A 64 -1.20 2.03 -10.58
C CYS A 64 -1.84 1.09 -9.55
N TYR A 65 -2.79 0.24 -9.95
CA TYR A 65 -3.45 -0.62 -8.96
C TYR A 65 -2.55 -1.74 -8.43
N ARG A 66 -1.51 -2.16 -9.16
CA ARG A 66 -0.51 -3.11 -8.62
C ARG A 66 0.27 -2.51 -7.45
N VAL A 67 0.56 -1.21 -7.48
CA VAL A 67 1.15 -0.51 -6.34
C VAL A 67 0.18 -0.53 -5.17
N LEU A 68 -1.10 -0.22 -5.40
CA LEU A 68 -2.13 -0.23 -4.34
C LEU A 68 -2.32 -1.63 -3.74
N PHE A 69 -2.34 -2.66 -4.58
CA PHE A 69 -2.35 -4.06 -4.15
C PHE A 69 -1.15 -4.41 -3.27
N ALA A 70 0.06 -3.96 -3.64
CA ALA A 70 1.25 -4.21 -2.86
C ALA A 70 1.24 -3.47 -1.50
N VAL A 71 0.83 -2.20 -1.47
CA VAL A 71 0.77 -1.44 -0.21
C VAL A 71 -0.37 -1.89 0.72
N SER A 72 -1.40 -2.59 0.22
CA SER A 72 -2.38 -3.26 1.10
C SER A 72 -1.73 -4.23 2.09
N PHE A 73 -0.61 -4.86 1.73
CA PHE A 73 0.11 -5.76 2.64
C PHE A 73 0.79 -5.04 3.81
N LEU A 74 0.95 -3.71 3.77
CA LEU A 74 1.44 -2.94 4.92
C LEU A 74 0.53 -3.11 6.16
N ILE A 75 -0.75 -3.43 5.96
CA ILE A 75 -1.74 -3.63 7.04
C ILE A 75 -1.46 -4.87 7.89
N VAL A 76 -0.70 -5.84 7.35
CA VAL A 76 -0.29 -7.03 8.10
C VAL A 76 0.55 -6.65 9.33
N LEU A 77 1.40 -5.61 9.22
CA LEU A 77 2.28 -5.20 10.30
C LEU A 77 1.53 -4.72 11.56
N PRO A 78 0.64 -3.69 11.50
CA PRO A 78 -0.15 -3.31 12.67
C PRO A 78 -1.06 -4.44 13.13
N SER A 79 -1.62 -5.24 12.23
CA SER A 79 -2.46 -6.38 12.62
C SER A 79 -1.71 -7.37 13.53
N LEU A 80 -0.51 -7.80 13.13
CA LEU A 80 0.31 -8.70 13.95
C LEU A 80 0.78 -8.02 15.23
N TYR A 81 1.18 -6.75 15.15
CA TYR A 81 1.61 -5.98 16.32
C TYR A 81 0.50 -5.84 17.37
N GLY A 82 -0.74 -5.60 16.94
CA GLY A 82 -1.90 -5.53 17.82
C GLY A 82 -2.16 -6.84 18.55
N PHE A 83 -2.02 -8.00 17.87
CA PHE A 83 -2.11 -9.31 18.53
C PHE A 83 -1.01 -9.50 19.58
N VAL A 84 0.23 -9.11 19.27
CA VAL A 84 1.37 -9.20 20.21
C VAL A 84 1.16 -8.31 21.44
N ARG A 85 0.57 -7.13 21.27
CA ARG A 85 0.25 -6.18 22.36
C ARG A 85 -1.05 -6.50 23.10
N GLY A 86 -1.80 -7.52 22.67
CA GLY A 86 -3.07 -7.91 23.29
C GLY A 86 -4.26 -7.02 22.91
N HIS A 87 -4.12 -6.15 21.92
CA HIS A 87 -5.20 -5.33 21.35
C HIS A 87 -5.98 -6.10 20.28
N VAL A 88 -6.65 -7.17 20.68
CA VAL A 88 -7.29 -8.13 19.77
C VAL A 88 -8.39 -7.48 18.92
N ASP A 89 -9.17 -6.57 19.49
CA ASP A 89 -10.23 -5.81 18.79
C ASP A 89 -9.65 -4.98 17.64
N LEU A 90 -8.61 -4.22 17.91
CA LEU A 90 -7.92 -3.38 16.94
C LEU A 90 -7.17 -4.22 15.88
N ALA A 91 -6.55 -5.33 16.30
CA ALA A 91 -5.88 -6.27 15.39
C ALA A 91 -6.86 -6.91 14.39
N LEU A 92 -8.03 -7.34 14.86
CA LEU A 92 -9.10 -7.89 14.02
C LEU A 92 -9.66 -6.82 13.07
N ALA A 93 -9.83 -5.60 13.55
CA ALA A 93 -10.22 -4.47 12.71
C ALA A 93 -9.23 -4.26 11.55
N SER A 94 -7.92 -4.22 11.83
CA SER A 94 -6.88 -4.14 10.81
C SER A 94 -6.87 -5.36 9.88
N THR A 95 -7.05 -6.57 10.40
CA THR A 95 -7.15 -7.80 9.60
C THR A 95 -8.30 -7.70 8.60
N LEU A 96 -9.45 -7.18 9.01
CA LEU A 96 -10.62 -7.05 8.14
C LEU A 96 -10.35 -6.06 7.00
N VAL A 97 -9.75 -4.91 7.28
CA VAL A 97 -9.33 -3.95 6.24
C VAL A 97 -8.34 -4.59 5.27
N PHE A 98 -7.36 -5.36 5.77
CA PHE A 98 -6.41 -6.08 4.93
C PHE A 98 -7.13 -7.02 3.94
N LEU A 99 -8.04 -7.85 4.46
CA LEU A 99 -8.77 -8.83 3.65
C LEU A 99 -9.63 -8.17 2.57
N THR A 100 -10.36 -7.10 2.91
CA THR A 100 -11.17 -6.39 1.92
C THR A 100 -10.32 -5.66 0.89
N SER A 101 -9.21 -5.06 1.33
CA SER A 101 -8.32 -4.27 0.47
C SER A 101 -7.64 -5.16 -0.55
N VAL A 102 -7.05 -6.29 -0.14
CA VAL A 102 -6.46 -7.27 -1.06
C VAL A 102 -7.51 -7.86 -2.01
N ASN A 103 -8.71 -8.16 -1.52
CA ASN A 103 -9.79 -8.70 -2.35
C ASN A 103 -10.29 -7.69 -3.41
N TYR A 104 -10.27 -6.39 -3.12
CA TYR A 104 -10.60 -5.37 -4.10
C TYR A 104 -9.45 -5.13 -5.08
N TRP A 105 -8.24 -4.83 -4.59
CA TRP A 105 -7.11 -4.40 -5.41
C TRP A 105 -6.52 -5.47 -6.33
N ARG A 106 -6.84 -6.76 -6.14
CA ARG A 106 -6.45 -7.82 -7.09
C ARG A 106 -7.02 -7.63 -8.51
N ARG A 107 -8.17 -6.94 -8.61
CA ARG A 107 -8.82 -6.54 -9.87
C ARG A 107 -9.85 -5.46 -9.53
N PRO A 108 -9.47 -4.18 -9.49
CA PRO A 108 -10.36 -3.15 -8.94
C PRO A 108 -11.37 -2.71 -10.00
N ASP A 109 -12.66 -3.02 -9.80
CA ASP A 109 -13.77 -2.64 -10.68
C ASP A 109 -14.78 -1.74 -9.93
N TYR A 110 -15.80 -1.24 -10.62
CA TYR A 110 -16.91 -0.48 -9.99
C TYR A 110 -17.95 -1.40 -9.31
N GLY A 111 -17.57 -2.64 -8.94
CA GLY A 111 -18.47 -3.64 -8.36
C GLY A 111 -18.56 -3.61 -6.83
N TRP A 112 -19.27 -4.59 -6.27
CA TRP A 112 -19.55 -4.70 -4.83
C TRP A 112 -18.30 -4.78 -3.94
N ARG A 113 -17.18 -5.34 -4.46
CA ARG A 113 -15.92 -5.46 -3.71
C ARG A 113 -15.37 -4.10 -3.30
N ARG A 114 -15.50 -3.11 -4.18
CA ARG A 114 -15.12 -1.73 -3.92
C ARG A 114 -15.92 -1.14 -2.75
N TYR A 115 -17.23 -1.28 -2.82
CA TYR A 115 -18.12 -0.76 -1.77
C TYR A 115 -17.82 -1.41 -0.43
N LEU A 116 -17.62 -2.74 -0.41
CA LEU A 116 -17.23 -3.45 0.80
C LEU A 116 -15.91 -2.91 1.39
N ASP A 117 -14.88 -2.75 0.57
CA ASP A 117 -13.58 -2.25 1.01
C ASP A 117 -13.67 -0.82 1.57
N ILE A 118 -14.33 0.09 0.84
CA ILE A 118 -14.55 1.47 1.28
C ILE A 118 -15.33 1.49 2.58
N THR A 119 -16.43 0.74 2.68
CA THR A 119 -17.27 0.70 3.89
C THR A 119 -16.48 0.19 5.09
N VAL A 120 -15.75 -0.93 4.95
CA VAL A 120 -14.91 -1.46 6.02
C VAL A 120 -13.82 -0.47 6.41
N ALA A 121 -13.10 0.11 5.46
CA ALA A 121 -12.06 1.10 5.75
C ALA A 121 -12.60 2.31 6.53
N HIS A 122 -13.78 2.83 6.15
CA HIS A 122 -14.42 3.95 6.86
C HIS A 122 -14.84 3.57 8.28
N PHE A 123 -15.55 2.44 8.45
CA PHE A 123 -15.96 1.99 9.78
C PHE A 123 -14.77 1.72 10.68
N MET A 124 -13.72 1.09 10.15
CA MET A 124 -12.52 0.79 10.92
C MET A 124 -11.70 2.05 11.22
N ALA A 125 -11.63 3.03 10.33
CA ALA A 125 -11.01 4.32 10.61
C ALA A 125 -11.71 5.06 11.76
N VAL A 126 -13.04 5.10 11.75
CA VAL A 126 -13.85 5.67 12.85
C VAL A 126 -13.63 4.88 14.14
N PHE A 127 -13.63 3.55 14.08
CA PHE A 127 -13.36 2.71 15.25
C PHE A 127 -11.99 2.99 15.88
N HIS A 128 -10.92 3.05 15.08
CA HIS A 128 -9.58 3.38 15.58
C HIS A 128 -9.52 4.79 16.18
N TRP A 129 -10.19 5.75 15.54
CA TRP A 129 -10.28 7.11 16.06
C TRP A 129 -10.99 7.15 17.42
N LEU A 130 -12.14 6.48 17.57
CA LEU A 130 -12.83 6.37 18.84
C LEU A 130 -11.97 5.70 19.91
N ARG A 131 -11.25 4.62 19.56
CA ARG A 131 -10.34 3.93 20.49
C ARG A 131 -9.09 4.74 20.83
N SER A 132 -8.77 5.77 20.05
CA SER A 132 -7.65 6.67 20.34
C SER A 132 -7.95 7.70 21.44
N LEU A 133 -9.22 8.00 21.73
CA LEU A 133 -9.60 9.00 22.74
C LEU A 133 -9.07 8.63 24.14
N ASP A 134 -8.98 7.35 24.45
CA ASP A 134 -8.50 6.84 25.74
C ASP A 134 -6.99 6.52 25.73
N SER A 135 -6.29 6.81 24.64
CA SER A 135 -4.87 6.47 24.48
C SER A 135 -3.96 7.61 24.97
N PRO A 136 -2.91 7.30 25.74
CA PRO A 136 -1.82 8.25 26.02
C PRO A 136 -1.17 8.83 24.74
N ASN A 137 -1.21 8.10 23.62
CA ASN A 137 -0.63 8.51 22.35
C ASN A 137 -1.64 9.22 21.42
N TYR A 138 -2.83 9.62 21.91
CA TYR A 138 -3.91 10.15 21.06
C TYR A 138 -3.44 11.31 20.17
N ALA A 139 -2.63 12.24 20.69
CA ALA A 139 -2.21 13.42 19.95
C ALA A 139 -1.32 13.06 18.76
N LEU A 140 -0.34 12.18 18.97
CA LEU A 140 0.56 11.71 17.91
C LEU A 140 -0.19 10.84 16.90
N PHE A 141 -1.08 9.95 17.37
CA PHE A 141 -1.97 9.17 16.51
C PHE A 141 -2.80 10.09 15.59
N ASN A 142 -3.52 11.05 16.17
CA ASN A 142 -4.42 11.94 15.43
C ASN A 142 -3.67 12.82 14.44
N ALA A 143 -2.47 13.30 14.79
CA ALA A 143 -1.65 14.08 13.87
C ALA A 143 -1.28 13.28 12.61
N ILE A 144 -0.74 12.06 12.76
CA ILE A 144 -0.35 11.21 11.64
C ILE A 144 -1.58 10.76 10.84
N PHE A 145 -2.64 10.35 11.55
CA PHE A 145 -3.91 9.94 10.96
C PHE A 145 -4.53 11.04 10.10
N LEU A 146 -4.57 12.28 10.61
CA LEU A 146 -5.12 13.43 9.87
C LEU A 146 -4.32 13.72 8.60
N VAL A 147 -2.98 13.64 8.64
CA VAL A 147 -2.16 13.79 7.43
C VAL A 147 -2.47 12.68 6.42
N GLY A 148 -2.69 11.44 6.87
CA GLY A 148 -3.15 10.35 6.01
C GLY A 148 -4.51 10.62 5.34
N VAL A 149 -5.49 11.09 6.11
CA VAL A 149 -6.81 11.48 5.59
C VAL A 149 -6.71 12.61 4.58
N LEU A 150 -5.89 13.63 4.86
CA LEU A 150 -5.65 14.75 3.94
C LEU A 150 -4.96 14.28 2.66
N ALA A 151 -4.02 13.33 2.74
CA ALA A 151 -3.40 12.73 1.55
C ALA A 151 -4.45 12.02 0.68
N PHE A 152 -5.36 11.24 1.28
CA PHE A 152 -6.46 10.62 0.53
C PHE A 152 -7.40 11.64 -0.11
N ALA A 153 -7.81 12.67 0.64
CA ALA A 153 -8.68 13.73 0.14
C ALA A 153 -8.02 14.49 -1.04
N ALA A 154 -6.74 14.81 -0.92
CA ALA A 154 -5.96 15.41 -2.00
C ALA A 154 -5.87 14.48 -3.22
N GLY A 155 -5.64 13.18 -3.00
CA GLY A 155 -5.62 12.15 -4.05
C GLY A 155 -6.92 12.07 -4.84
N CYS A 156 -8.06 12.13 -4.14
CA CYS A 156 -9.38 12.23 -4.75
C CYS A 156 -9.58 13.54 -5.53
N ALA A 157 -9.12 14.67 -4.98
CA ALA A 157 -9.27 15.99 -5.62
C ALA A 157 -8.47 16.14 -6.91
N ILE A 158 -7.33 15.44 -7.04
CA ILE A 158 -6.49 15.47 -8.25
C ILE A 158 -6.73 14.29 -9.18
N TYR A 159 -7.72 13.43 -8.90
CA TYR A 159 -8.02 12.25 -9.70
C TYR A 159 -8.43 12.67 -11.13
N HIS A 160 -7.51 12.48 -12.07
CA HIS A 160 -7.67 12.83 -13.48
C HIS A 160 -6.82 11.87 -14.34
N PRO A 161 -7.21 11.51 -15.57
CA PRO A 161 -6.42 10.63 -16.45
C PRO A 161 -4.94 11.02 -16.59
N ASP A 162 -4.63 12.32 -16.63
CA ASP A 162 -3.25 12.82 -16.74
C ASP A 162 -2.45 12.80 -15.43
N ARG A 163 -3.10 12.51 -14.29
CA ARG A 163 -2.53 12.61 -12.93
C ARG A 163 -2.81 11.37 -12.08
N LEU A 164 -3.02 10.22 -12.73
CA LEU A 164 -3.38 8.97 -12.06
C LEU A 164 -2.26 8.47 -11.13
N TRP A 165 -1.01 8.71 -11.50
CA TRP A 165 0.14 8.34 -10.66
C TRP A 165 0.19 9.16 -9.38
N GLU A 166 0.01 10.48 -9.46
CA GLU A 166 -0.01 11.36 -8.29
C GLU A 166 -1.16 11.01 -7.35
N SER A 167 -2.35 10.75 -7.90
CA SER A 167 -3.50 10.28 -7.14
C SER A 167 -3.22 8.93 -6.46
N THR A 168 -2.60 7.99 -7.19
CA THR A 168 -2.19 6.68 -6.68
C THR A 168 -1.16 6.78 -5.56
N LEU A 169 -0.15 7.64 -5.70
CA LEU A 169 0.88 7.86 -4.69
C LEU A 169 0.30 8.51 -3.42
N LEU A 170 -0.65 9.43 -3.57
CA LEU A 170 -1.37 10.03 -2.43
C LEU A 170 -2.23 8.99 -1.71
N HIS A 171 -2.89 8.09 -2.43
CA HIS A 171 -3.61 6.96 -1.83
C HIS A 171 -2.65 6.00 -1.11
N ALA A 172 -1.53 5.64 -1.74
CA ALA A 172 -0.50 4.81 -1.10
C ALA A 172 0.09 5.49 0.16
N THR A 173 0.24 6.81 0.13
CA THR A 173 0.65 7.61 1.29
C THR A 173 -0.39 7.53 2.42
N CYS A 174 -1.69 7.57 2.10
CA CYS A 174 -2.74 7.32 3.09
C CYS A 174 -2.61 5.93 3.73
N HIS A 175 -2.36 4.87 2.95
CA HIS A 175 -2.10 3.53 3.50
C HIS A 175 -0.90 3.53 4.42
N LEU A 176 0.23 4.11 4.00
CA LEU A 176 1.45 4.15 4.81
C LEU A 176 1.19 4.88 6.15
N LEU A 177 0.67 6.10 6.10
CA LEU A 177 0.44 6.91 7.29
C LEU A 177 -0.64 6.32 8.20
N GLY A 178 -1.72 5.75 7.65
CA GLY A 178 -2.75 5.07 8.44
C GLY A 178 -2.20 3.84 9.18
N ASN A 179 -1.29 3.08 8.56
CA ASN A 179 -0.64 1.95 9.23
C ASN A 179 0.37 2.42 10.28
N VAL A 180 1.12 3.49 10.03
CA VAL A 180 2.01 4.11 11.03
C VAL A 180 1.21 4.64 12.21
N SER A 181 0.07 5.32 11.99
CA SER A 181 -0.80 5.77 13.07
C SER A 181 -1.32 4.58 13.88
N ASN A 182 -1.75 3.49 13.24
CA ASN A 182 -2.19 2.29 13.96
C ASN A 182 -1.08 1.69 14.85
N LEU A 183 0.16 1.66 14.38
CA LEU A 183 1.30 1.22 15.21
C LEU A 183 1.52 2.13 16.42
N VAL A 184 1.39 3.45 16.25
CA VAL A 184 1.46 4.44 17.35
C VAL A 184 0.32 4.24 18.35
N LEU A 185 -0.89 3.94 17.87
CA LEU A 185 -2.03 3.65 18.74
C LEU A 185 -1.75 2.36 19.54
N TYR A 186 -1.33 1.29 18.88
CA TYR A 186 -1.16 -0.03 19.51
C TYR A 186 0.06 -0.12 20.44
N SER A 187 0.98 0.85 20.37
CA SER A 187 2.09 0.94 21.30
C SER A 187 1.69 1.55 22.65
N SER A 188 0.51 2.15 22.74
CA SER A 188 -0.04 2.71 23.97
C SER A 188 -0.78 1.67 24.81
N ASP A 189 -0.97 1.96 26.10
CA ASP A 189 -1.76 1.12 26.99
C ASP A 189 -3.23 1.52 26.89
N ILE A 190 -3.95 0.89 25.96
CA ILE A 190 -5.38 1.11 25.73
C ILE A 190 -6.18 0.09 26.54
N GLU A 191 -7.17 0.55 27.30
CA GLU A 191 -8.10 -0.33 28.01
C GLU A 191 -8.80 -1.28 27.06
N LYS A 192 -8.94 -2.54 27.45
CA LYS A 192 -9.63 -3.55 26.63
C LYS A 192 -11.11 -3.22 26.56
N LEU A 193 -11.71 -3.43 25.38
CA LEU A 193 -13.12 -3.14 25.14
C LEU A 193 -14.03 -3.76 26.22
N GLY A 194 -13.77 -5.01 26.61
CA GLY A 194 -14.56 -5.71 27.64
C GLY A 194 -14.47 -5.12 29.04
N GLU A 195 -13.38 -4.44 29.39
CA GLU A 195 -13.18 -3.83 30.72
C GLU A 195 -13.77 -2.41 30.77
N ALA A 196 -13.66 -1.65 29.67
CA ALA A 196 -14.20 -0.29 29.57
C ALA A 196 -15.73 -0.23 29.69
N TRP A 197 -16.46 -1.20 29.12
CA TRP A 197 -17.92 -1.25 29.23
C TRP A 197 -18.43 -1.56 30.66
N PHE A 198 -17.66 -2.29 31.47
CA PHE A 198 -18.03 -2.51 32.87
C PHE A 198 -17.91 -1.23 33.71
N VAL A 199 -17.03 -0.30 33.33
CA VAL A 199 -16.86 0.98 34.02
C VAL A 199 -17.99 1.94 33.66
N VAL A 200 -18.40 2.02 32.39
CA VAL A 200 -19.54 2.86 31.95
C VAL A 200 -20.88 2.34 32.49
N GLY A 201 -20.98 1.04 32.80
CA GLY A 201 -22.15 0.45 33.46
C GLY A 201 -22.30 0.80 34.95
N ARG A 202 -21.25 1.31 35.61
CA ARG A 202 -21.39 2.00 36.91
C ARG A 202 -21.67 3.47 36.64
N MET A 203 -22.93 3.80 36.38
CA MET A 203 -23.34 5.19 36.62
C MET A 203 -23.03 5.50 38.09
N PRO A 204 -22.39 6.65 38.41
CA PRO A 204 -22.24 7.06 39.79
C PRO A 204 -23.62 7.16 40.41
N ASP A 205 -23.83 6.46 41.53
CA ASP A 205 -25.01 6.66 42.36
C ASP A 205 -25.02 8.13 42.79
N PHE A 206 -25.86 8.93 42.15
CA PHE A 206 -26.17 10.28 42.60
C PHE A 206 -27.08 10.16 43.82
N SER A 207 -26.49 9.87 44.97
CA SER A 207 -27.14 9.93 46.29
C SER A 207 -26.98 11.32 46.91
#